data_AF-A0A6G2PXX6-F1
#
_entry.id   AF-A0A6G2PXX6-F1
#
_cell.length_a   1.000
_cell.length_b   1.000
_cell.length_c   1.000
_cell.angle_alpha   90.00
_cell.angle_beta   90.00
_cell.angle_gamma   90.00
#
_symmetry.space_group_name_H-M   'P 1'
#
loop_
_entity.id
_entity.type
_entity.pdbx_description
1 polymer ?
#
loop_
_entity_poly.entity_id
_entity_poly.type
_entity_poly.pdbx_seq_one_letter_code
_entity_poly.pdbx_strand_id
1 'polypeptide(L)'
;MQHLAARLHGLPPSLGPVRLIAVDGHAGSGKSTFAGRLAAALDGAPVLHLDDIASHERLFDWTDRLLAQVIEPLSRGEAGAYLPYDWNARAFGPARPLPPAPVVL
;
A
#
# COMPACT_ATOMS: atom_id res chain seq x y z
N MET A 1 11.12 15.50 6.44
CA MET A 1 9.88 14.70 6.36
C MET A 1 8.64 15.58 6.37
N GLN A 2 8.48 16.47 7.37
CA GLN A 2 7.30 17.34 7.50
C GLN A 2 6.95 18.16 6.25
N HIS A 3 7.94 18.79 5.60
CA HIS A 3 7.70 19.54 4.37
C HIS A 3 7.15 18.68 3.21
N LEU A 4 7.65 17.45 3.07
CA LEU A 4 7.15 16.51 2.06
C LEU A 4 5.72 16.06 2.38
N ALA A 5 5.45 15.71 3.65
CA ALA A 5 4.12 15.32 4.10
C ALA A 5 3.08 16.44 3.85
N ALA A 6 3.42 17.69 4.20
CA ALA A 6 2.55 18.84 3.95
C ALA A 6 2.24 19.03 2.45
N ARG A 7 3.26 18.87 1.58
CA ARG A 7 3.05 18.93 0.12
C ARG A 7 2.14 17.81 -0.37
N LEU A 8 2.33 16.59 0.12
CA LEU A 8 1.53 15.43 -0.27
C LEU A 8 0.07 15.57 0.22
N HIS A 9 -0.16 16.07 1.43
CA HIS A 9 -1.51 16.38 1.94
C HIS A 9 -2.25 17.41 1.08
N GLY A 10 -1.54 18.36 0.47
CA GLY A 10 -2.14 19.38 -0.39
C GLY A 10 -2.51 18.92 -1.80
N LEU A 11 -2.08 17.75 -2.25
CA LEU A 11 -2.42 17.23 -3.59
C LEU A 11 -3.89 16.78 -3.66
N PRO A 12 -4.58 16.81 -4.80
CA PRO A 12 -5.88 16.13 -4.89
C PRO A 12 -5.72 14.61 -4.67
N PRO A 13 -6.78 13.89 -4.25
CA PRO A 13 -6.77 12.43 -4.23
C PRO A 13 -6.59 11.88 -5.66
N SER A 14 -5.98 10.69 -5.76
CA SER A 14 -5.61 10.04 -7.03
C SER A 14 -6.36 8.72 -7.27
N LEU A 15 -7.10 8.23 -6.27
CA LEU A 15 -7.83 6.98 -6.30
C LEU A 15 -9.20 7.17 -5.64
N GLY A 16 -10.13 7.78 -6.37
CA GLY A 16 -11.44 8.17 -5.81
C GLY A 16 -11.27 9.13 -4.62
N PRO A 17 -11.76 8.80 -3.42
CA PRO A 17 -11.56 9.63 -2.23
C PRO A 17 -10.17 9.48 -1.59
N VAL A 18 -9.35 8.53 -2.05
CA VAL A 18 -8.04 8.19 -1.47
C VAL A 18 -6.91 8.85 -2.25
N ARG A 19 -5.90 9.37 -1.54
CA ARG A 19 -4.61 9.73 -2.14
C ARG A 19 -3.65 8.55 -2.02
N LEU A 20 -3.42 7.86 -3.12
CA LEU A 20 -2.48 6.73 -3.18
C LEU A 20 -1.06 7.24 -3.48
N ILE A 21 -0.08 6.85 -2.67
CA ILE A 21 1.32 7.27 -2.79
C ILE A 21 2.22 6.05 -2.94
N ALA A 22 2.66 5.76 -4.16
CA ALA A 22 3.62 4.68 -4.39
C ALA A 22 5.06 5.09 -4.00
N VAL A 23 5.76 4.22 -3.26
CA VAL A 23 7.18 4.35 -2.93
C VAL A 23 7.98 3.26 -3.63
N ASP A 24 8.73 3.63 -4.67
CA ASP A 24 9.52 2.69 -5.48
C ASP A 24 11.04 2.87 -5.33
N GLY A 25 11.80 1.83 -5.69
CA GLY A 25 13.26 1.74 -5.58
C GLY A 25 13.76 0.30 -5.43
N HIS A 26 15.07 0.12 -5.57
CA HIS A 26 15.71 -1.21 -5.52
C HIS A 26 15.58 -1.92 -4.17
N ALA A 27 15.78 -3.24 -4.16
CA ALA A 27 15.89 -4.02 -2.93
C ALA A 27 16.99 -3.45 -2.02
N GLY A 28 16.74 -3.37 -0.72
CA GLY A 28 17.71 -2.82 0.25
C GLY A 28 17.90 -1.29 0.22
N SER A 29 17.20 -0.53 -0.63
CA SER A 29 17.35 0.93 -0.71
C SER A 29 16.72 1.71 0.46
N GLY A 30 16.05 1.03 1.39
CA GLY A 30 15.40 1.64 2.55
C GLY A 30 13.95 2.09 2.33
N LYS A 31 13.26 1.61 1.28
CA LYS A 31 11.85 1.95 1.00
C LYS A 31 10.94 1.75 2.20
N SER A 32 10.98 0.59 2.87
CA SER A 32 10.12 0.29 4.00
C SER A 32 10.37 1.26 5.17
N THR A 33 11.64 1.60 5.42
CA THR A 33 12.02 2.61 6.41
C THR A 33 11.51 4.00 6.04
N PHE A 34 11.61 4.37 4.76
CA PHE A 34 11.11 5.65 4.27
C PHE A 34 9.57 5.72 4.35
N ALA A 35 8.87 4.69 3.88
CA ALA A 35 7.42 4.59 3.91
C ALA A 35 6.88 4.66 5.34
N GLY A 36 7.51 3.96 6.30
CA GLY A 36 7.12 4.05 7.72
C GLY A 36 7.31 5.45 8.31
N ARG A 37 8.41 6.13 7.97
CA ARG A 37 8.64 7.52 8.40
C ARG A 37 7.67 8.51 7.74
N LEU A 38 7.30 8.25 6.48
CA LEU A 38 6.35 9.06 5.74
C LEU A 38 4.92 8.86 6.27
N ALA A 39 4.51 7.62 6.53
CA ALA A 39 3.26 7.27 7.19
C ALA A 39 3.11 7.97 8.54
N ALA A 40 4.14 7.93 9.39
CA ALA A 40 4.14 8.60 10.68
C ALA A 40 3.98 10.14 10.55
N ALA A 41 4.49 10.73 9.47
CA ALA A 41 4.32 12.16 9.18
C ALA A 41 2.99 12.51 8.50
N LEU A 42 2.25 11.50 8.01
CA LEU A 42 0.93 11.59 7.39
C LEU A 42 -0.13 10.99 8.32
N ASP A 43 -0.06 11.35 9.60
CA ASP A 43 -1.04 10.97 10.64
C ASP A 43 -1.26 9.46 10.79
N GLY A 44 -0.22 8.65 10.54
CA GLY A 44 -0.28 7.19 10.66
C GLY A 44 -0.97 6.52 9.47
N ALA A 45 -0.85 7.10 8.27
CA ALA A 45 -1.40 6.54 7.03
C ALA A 45 -1.09 5.04 6.87
N PRO A 46 -2.08 4.21 6.47
CA PRO A 46 -1.84 2.79 6.20
C PRO A 46 -0.77 2.58 5.12
N VAL A 47 0.05 1.54 5.29
CA VAL A 47 1.09 1.13 4.33
C VAL A 47 0.80 -0.29 3.86
N LEU A 48 0.70 -0.48 2.54
CA LEU A 48 0.64 -1.80 1.91
C LEU A 48 2.00 -2.14 1.29
N HIS A 49 2.57 -3.26 1.70
CA HIS A 49 3.79 -3.78 1.07
C HIS A 49 3.41 -4.65 -0.14
N LEU A 50 3.98 -4.36 -1.31
CA LEU A 50 3.74 -5.18 -2.52
C LEU A 50 4.21 -6.63 -2.36
N ASP A 51 5.19 -6.87 -1.48
CA ASP A 51 5.64 -8.22 -1.11
C ASP A 51 4.54 -9.04 -0.41
N ASP A 52 3.53 -8.40 0.20
CA ASP A 52 2.36 -9.08 0.75
C ASP A 52 1.40 -9.55 -0.37
N ILE A 53 1.45 -8.93 -1.55
CA ILE A 53 0.56 -9.20 -2.69
C ILE A 53 1.21 -10.16 -3.69
N ALA A 54 2.51 -10.04 -3.92
CA ALA A 54 3.27 -10.96 -4.76
C ALA A 54 3.38 -12.35 -4.12
N SER A 55 3.66 -13.38 -4.94
CA SER A 55 3.92 -14.73 -4.43
C SER A 55 4.96 -15.45 -5.28
N HIS A 56 5.38 -16.63 -4.85
CA HIS A 56 6.36 -17.43 -5.62
C HIS A 56 5.82 -17.81 -7.01
N GLU A 57 4.52 -18.06 -7.14
CA GLU A 57 3.86 -18.38 -8.41
C GLU A 57 3.63 -17.15 -9.29
N ARG A 58 3.59 -15.96 -8.69
CA ARG A 58 3.28 -14.68 -9.36
C ARG A 58 4.22 -13.59 -8.88
N LEU A 59 5.49 -13.73 -9.26
CA LEU A 59 6.53 -12.74 -8.93
C LEU A 59 6.29 -11.39 -9.62
N PHE A 60 5.68 -11.41 -10.81
CA PHE A 60 5.42 -10.21 -11.61
C PHE A 60 3.92 -10.03 -11.95
N ASP A 61 3.15 -11.12 -11.97
CA ASP A 61 1.71 -11.11 -12.33
C ASP A 61 0.79 -10.95 -11.12
N TRP A 62 1.16 -10.04 -10.20
CA TRP A 62 0.43 -9.78 -8.96
C TRP A 62 -0.53 -8.57 -9.07
N THR A 63 -0.47 -7.82 -10.17
CA THR A 63 -1.24 -6.58 -10.37
C THR A 63 -2.75 -6.82 -10.33
N ASP A 64 -3.25 -7.90 -10.92
CA ASP A 64 -4.69 -8.19 -10.93
C ASP A 64 -5.24 -8.40 -9.51
N ARG A 65 -4.42 -9.02 -8.64
CA ARG A 65 -4.75 -9.19 -7.23
C ARG A 65 -4.79 -7.83 -6.53
N LEU A 66 -3.76 -6.99 -6.73
CA LEU A 66 -3.73 -5.64 -6.16
C LEU A 66 -4.96 -4.83 -6.59
N LEU A 67 -5.31 -4.90 -7.88
CA LEU A 67 -6.44 -4.19 -8.45
C LEU A 67 -7.75 -4.61 -7.77
N ALA A 68 -8.07 -5.91 -7.80
CA ALA A 68 -9.33 -6.43 -7.28
C ALA A 68 -9.46 -6.31 -5.76
N GLN A 69 -8.38 -6.54 -5.01
CA GLN A 69 -8.41 -6.60 -3.54
C GLN A 69 -8.26 -5.24 -2.85
N VAL A 70 -7.64 -4.27 -3.53
CA VAL A 70 -7.25 -3.00 -2.91
C VAL A 70 -7.66 -1.80 -3.75
N ILE A 71 -7.19 -1.68 -4.99
CA ILE A 71 -7.33 -0.44 -5.76
C ILE A 71 -8.79 -0.16 -6.09
N GLU A 72 -9.53 -1.16 -6.57
CA GLU A 72 -10.94 -1.02 -6.92
C GLU A 72 -11.81 -0.66 -5.70
N PRO A 73 -11.77 -1.36 -4.55
CA PRO A 73 -12.48 -0.95 -3.34
C PRO A 73 -12.11 0.47 -2.88
N LEU A 74 -10.82 0.79 -2.78
CA LEU A 74 -10.37 2.11 -2.33
C LEU A 74 -10.85 3.22 -3.26
N SER A 75 -10.91 2.98 -4.58
CA SER A 75 -11.44 3.94 -5.55
C SER A 75 -12.91 4.29 -5.32
N ARG A 76 -13.68 3.40 -4.69
CA ARG A 76 -15.07 3.61 -4.30
C ARG A 76 -15.23 4.12 -2.86
N GLY A 77 -14.13 4.31 -2.14
CA GLY A 77 -14.16 4.64 -0.71
C GLY A 77 -14.56 3.47 0.17
N GLU A 78 -14.36 2.24 -0.30
CA GLU A 78 -14.62 1.00 0.43
C GLU A 78 -13.31 0.43 0.97
N ALA A 79 -13.39 -0.41 2.01
CA ALA A 79 -12.22 -1.11 2.52
C ALA A 79 -11.75 -2.18 1.53
N GLY A 80 -10.46 -2.16 1.23
CA GLY A 80 -9.78 -3.29 0.61
C GLY A 80 -9.56 -4.41 1.63
N ALA A 81 -9.27 -5.61 1.14
CA ALA A 81 -8.83 -6.71 1.98
C ALA A 81 -7.90 -7.62 1.18
N TYR A 82 -6.67 -7.80 1.66
CA TYR A 82 -5.66 -8.58 0.97
C TYR A 82 -5.18 -9.76 1.80
N LEU A 83 -4.74 -10.82 1.15
CA LEU A 83 -4.12 -11.95 1.82
C LEU A 83 -2.60 -11.79 1.75
N PRO A 84 -1.92 -11.52 2.87
CA PRO A 84 -0.47 -11.37 2.88
C PRO A 84 0.20 -12.70 2.57
N TYR A 85 1.17 -12.70 1.67
CA TYR A 85 1.96 -13.89 1.35
C TYR A 85 3.16 -14.03 2.29
N ASP A 86 3.24 -15.16 3.00
CA ASP A 86 4.42 -15.53 3.78
C ASP A 86 5.44 -16.21 2.86
N TRP A 87 6.55 -15.53 2.63
CA TRP A 87 7.62 -16.01 1.76
C TRP A 87 8.38 -17.23 2.30
N ASN A 88 8.41 -17.43 3.62
CA ASN A 88 9.05 -18.58 4.25
C ASN A 88 8.13 -19.80 4.24
N ALA A 89 6.87 -19.61 4.64
CA ALA A 89 5.87 -20.67 4.66
C ALA A 89 5.31 -21.00 3.27
N ARG A 90 5.57 -20.12 2.29
CA ARG A 90 5.09 -20.21 0.91
C ARG A 90 3.57 -20.35 0.82
N ALA A 91 2.87 -19.55 1.61
CA ALA A 91 1.42 -19.63 1.72
C ALA A 91 0.83 -18.24 2.01
N PHE A 92 -0.43 -18.07 1.62
CA PHE A 92 -1.20 -16.90 2.02
C PHE A 92 -1.67 -17.05 3.46
N GLY A 93 -1.49 -15.98 4.22
CA GLY A 93 -2.08 -15.82 5.54
C GLY A 93 -3.55 -15.41 5.51
N PRO A 94 -4.16 -15.18 6.68
CA PRO A 94 -5.53 -14.69 6.78
C PRO A 94 -5.66 -13.28 6.18
N ALA A 95 -6.85 -12.98 5.65
CA ALA A 95 -7.13 -11.67 5.06
C ALA A 95 -6.91 -10.53 6.08
N ARG A 96 -6.24 -9.48 5.63
CA ARG A 96 -6.01 -8.24 6.37
C ARG A 96 -6.82 -7.11 5.73
N PRO A 97 -7.66 -6.41 6.52
CA PRO A 97 -8.39 -5.26 6.00
C PRO A 97 -7.45 -4.07 5.78
N LEU A 98 -7.72 -3.31 4.72
CA LEU A 98 -7.08 -2.04 4.43
C LEU A 98 -8.19 -0.98 4.31
N PRO A 99 -8.51 -0.24 5.38
CA PRO A 99 -9.59 0.73 5.35
C PRO A 99 -9.24 1.88 4.40
N PRO A 100 -10.25 2.54 3.79
CA PRO A 100 -10.03 3.76 3.05
C PRO A 100 -9.58 4.85 4.02
N ALA A 101 -8.45 5.48 3.71
CA ALA A 101 -7.90 6.60 4.45
C ALA A 101 -7.63 7.76 3.49
N PRO A 102 -7.59 9.02 3.98
CA PRO A 102 -7.26 10.16 3.13
C PRO A 102 -5.93 9.98 2.38
N VAL A 103 -4.98 9.22 2.96
CA VAL A 103 -3.74 8.80 2.32
C VAL A 103 -3.49 7.32 2.58
N VAL A 104 -3.05 6.60 1.55
CA VAL A 104 -2.54 5.22 1.63
C VAL A 104 -1.20 5.16 0.89
N LEU A 105 -0.23 4.46 1.46
CA LEU A 105 1.13 4.25 0.94
C LEU A 105 1.31 2.85 0.38
#